data_AF-A0A9D8R986-F1
#
_entry.id   AF-A0A9D8R986-F1
#
_cell.length_a   1.000
_cell.length_b   1.000
_cell.length_c   1.000
_cell.angle_alpha   90.00
_cell.angle_beta   90.00
_cell.angle_gamma   90.00
#
_symmetry.space_group_name_H-M   'P 1'
#
loop_
_entity.id
_entity.type
_entity.pdbx_description
1 polymer ?
#
loop_
_entity_poly.entity_id
_entity_poly.type
_entity_poly.pdbx_seq_one_letter_code
_entity_poly.pdbx_strand_id
1 'polypeptide(L)'
;YKAVVRNMLDKSGLNYGQLPKGLLLFHNYAEGARTPMEEHLVEGALYAESGGEANVHFTVSHEHLQLFEQKVADKQGVYADKYGIKYNISFSEQKPSTDTVAANPDNTPFRNEDGSLLFRPGGHGALIENLNEIAADVVFIKNIDNVVPDRLKPETVTYKQVIAGILVSLQKKVFNYLNILESGAYSHETLEEIIRFVKRDLCCKKSDIKELEDADLVIYLKNKLNRPIRVCGVVKNVGEPGGGPFLTYNQDGTVSLQILESSQIDKSNEEYMKMFKEGTHFNPVDLVCAIKDYKNNPFNLPDYVDKTTGFISSKSKNGKELKALELPGLWNGAMSDWNTVFVEVPLGTFNPVKTVNDLLREQHQ
;
A
#
# COMPACT_ATOMS: atom_id res chain seq x y z
N TYR A 1 18.84 -6.86 32.58
CA TYR A 1 17.92 -7.04 31.44
C TYR A 1 16.54 -7.61 31.80
N LYS A 2 16.41 -8.67 32.61
CA LYS A 2 15.08 -9.27 32.94
C LYS A 2 14.04 -8.27 33.46
N ALA A 3 14.42 -7.34 34.34
CA ALA A 3 13.50 -6.32 34.85
C ALA A 3 13.05 -5.32 33.78
N VAL A 4 13.95 -4.92 32.86
CA VAL A 4 13.63 -4.02 31.74
C VAL A 4 12.66 -4.71 30.78
N VAL A 5 12.95 -5.95 30.40
CA VAL A 5 12.07 -6.76 29.54
C VAL A 5 10.69 -6.94 30.18
N ARG A 6 10.64 -7.24 31.48
CA ARG A 6 9.38 -7.38 32.23
C ARG A 6 8.57 -6.08 32.22
N ASN A 7 9.18 -4.95 32.56
CA ASN A 7 8.48 -3.66 32.57
C ASN A 7 8.08 -3.19 31.17
N MET A 8 8.76 -3.63 30.11
CA MET A 8 8.38 -3.31 28.74
C MET A 8 7.20 -4.17 28.26
N LEU A 9 7.23 -5.48 28.52
CA LEU A 9 6.30 -6.42 27.91
C LEU A 9 5.05 -6.70 28.76
N ASP A 10 5.16 -6.69 30.09
CA ASP A 10 4.08 -7.10 30.98
C ASP A 10 3.08 -5.98 31.25
N LYS A 11 1.83 -6.37 31.57
CA LYS A 11 0.75 -5.48 31.99
C LYS A 11 1.08 -4.60 33.19
N SER A 12 2.03 -5.01 34.04
CA SER A 12 2.48 -4.21 35.18
C SER A 12 3.38 -3.03 34.80
N GLY A 13 3.82 -2.96 33.54
CA GLY A 13 4.59 -1.85 32.99
C GLY A 13 3.93 -1.30 31.72
N LEU A 14 4.70 -1.16 30.64
CA LEU A 14 4.25 -0.58 29.37
C LEU A 14 3.32 -1.49 28.56
N ASN A 15 3.27 -2.80 28.88
CA ASN A 15 2.41 -3.77 28.21
C ASN A 15 2.61 -3.89 26.69
N TYR A 16 3.80 -3.57 26.17
CA TYR A 16 4.09 -3.56 24.72
C TYR A 16 3.99 -4.93 24.07
N GLY A 17 4.06 -6.01 24.86
CA GLY A 17 3.85 -7.36 24.35
C GLY A 17 2.42 -7.66 23.91
N GLN A 18 1.46 -6.77 24.21
CA GLN A 18 0.02 -6.95 23.93
C GLN A 18 -0.57 -5.79 23.12
N LEU A 19 0.25 -4.82 22.70
CA LEU A 19 -0.20 -3.65 21.95
C LEU A 19 0.25 -3.73 20.48
N PRO A 20 -0.59 -3.28 19.54
CA PRO A 20 -0.16 -3.09 18.16
C PRO A 20 0.89 -1.98 18.06
N LYS A 21 1.76 -2.07 17.04
CA LYS A 21 2.83 -1.07 16.79
C LYS A 21 2.33 0.37 16.80
N GLY A 22 1.15 0.63 16.23
CA GLY A 22 0.56 1.96 16.16
C GLY A 22 0.26 2.62 17.52
N LEU A 23 0.25 1.84 18.60
CA LEU A 23 -0.02 2.30 19.97
C LEU A 23 1.23 2.24 20.87
N LEU A 24 2.39 1.85 20.34
CA LEU A 24 3.66 1.91 21.07
C LEU A 24 4.20 3.34 21.05
N LEU A 25 4.85 3.81 22.11
CA LEU A 25 5.51 5.12 22.09
C LEU A 25 6.78 5.03 21.24
N PHE A 26 6.85 5.83 20.17
CA PHE A 26 7.97 5.86 19.24
C PHE A 26 8.88 7.05 19.49
N HIS A 27 8.30 8.25 19.61
CA HIS A 27 9.05 9.49 19.67
C HIS A 27 8.74 10.25 20.95
N ASN A 28 9.77 10.85 21.54
CA ASN A 28 9.64 11.66 22.74
C ASN A 28 9.77 13.15 22.41
N TYR A 29 8.84 13.95 22.93
CA TYR A 29 8.85 15.41 22.76
C TYR A 29 8.75 16.09 24.12
N ALA A 30 8.97 17.42 24.16
CA ALA A 30 8.85 18.20 25.40
C ALA A 30 7.43 18.14 25.98
N GLU A 31 6.42 18.07 25.12
CA GLU A 31 5.01 17.93 25.48
C GLU A 31 4.57 16.49 25.77
N GLY A 32 5.47 15.51 25.65
CA GLY A 32 5.22 14.10 25.91
C GLY A 32 5.50 13.19 24.71
N ALA A 33 5.52 11.88 24.97
CA ALA A 33 5.78 10.88 23.95
C ALA A 33 4.55 10.63 23.06
N ARG A 34 4.78 10.33 21.77
CA ARG A 34 3.74 10.04 20.78
C ARG A 34 3.85 8.62 20.23
N THR A 35 2.70 8.03 19.94
CA THR A 35 2.61 6.77 19.20
C THR A 35 2.56 7.01 17.70
N PRO A 36 2.83 6.00 16.84
CA PRO A 36 2.67 6.17 15.41
C PRO A 36 1.27 6.58 14.97
N MET A 37 0.21 6.10 15.64
CA MET A 37 -1.15 6.56 15.37
C MET A 37 -1.25 8.09 15.50
N GLU A 38 -0.69 8.66 16.57
CA GLU A 38 -0.63 10.11 16.77
C GLU A 38 0.19 10.82 15.67
N GLU A 39 1.31 10.22 15.24
CA GLU A 39 2.13 10.77 14.14
C GLU A 39 1.39 10.77 12.79
N HIS A 40 0.53 9.79 12.52
CA HIS A 40 -0.31 9.79 11.32
C HIS A 40 -1.40 10.87 11.36
N LEU A 41 -1.89 11.27 12.55
CA LEU A 41 -2.77 12.45 12.66
C LEU A 41 -2.01 13.73 12.28
N VAL A 42 -0.78 13.88 12.77
CA VAL A 42 0.09 15.01 12.40
C VAL A 42 0.34 15.03 10.90
N GLU A 43 0.77 13.92 10.31
CA GLU A 43 1.01 13.82 8.87
C GLU A 43 -0.26 14.09 8.05
N GLY A 44 -1.42 13.59 8.48
CA GLY A 44 -2.71 13.85 7.84
C GLY A 44 -3.04 15.34 7.77
N ALA A 45 -2.76 16.10 8.84
CA ALA A 45 -2.93 17.55 8.84
C ALA A 45 -1.96 18.29 7.91
N LEU A 46 -0.76 17.74 7.68
CA LEU A 46 0.29 18.43 6.95
C LEU A 46 0.20 18.24 5.42
N TYR A 47 -0.32 17.10 4.93
CA TYR A 47 -0.39 16.84 3.49
C TYR A 47 -1.72 16.26 2.98
N ALA A 48 -2.63 15.81 3.86
CA ALA A 48 -3.92 15.24 3.45
C ALA A 48 -5.11 16.14 3.82
N GLU A 49 -4.84 17.30 4.42
CA GLU A 49 -5.84 18.32 4.72
C GLU A 49 -6.38 18.94 3.43
N SER A 50 -7.71 19.10 3.39
CA SER A 50 -8.40 19.83 2.34
C SER A 50 -9.65 20.49 2.90
N GLY A 51 -9.76 21.81 2.76
CA GLY A 51 -10.93 22.58 3.18
C GLY A 51 -11.14 22.66 4.70
N GLY A 52 -10.06 22.54 5.48
CA GLY A 52 -10.07 22.49 6.94
C GLY A 52 -10.36 21.11 7.52
N GLU A 53 -10.41 20.05 6.69
CA GLU A 53 -10.67 18.68 7.14
C GLU A 53 -9.58 17.71 6.68
N ALA A 54 -9.24 16.73 7.53
CA ALA A 54 -8.37 15.61 7.17
C ALA A 54 -9.08 14.27 7.44
N ASN A 55 -9.14 13.42 6.42
CA ASN A 55 -9.71 12.08 6.53
C ASN A 55 -8.59 11.08 6.82
N VAL A 56 -8.69 10.35 7.92
CA VAL A 56 -7.71 9.33 8.31
C VAL A 56 -8.43 8.01 8.54
N HIS A 57 -7.99 6.96 7.85
CA HIS A 57 -8.57 5.63 7.97
C HIS A 57 -7.53 4.63 8.47
N PHE A 58 -7.84 3.92 9.55
CA PHE A 58 -6.98 2.86 10.07
C PHE A 58 -7.61 1.49 9.84
N THR A 59 -6.91 0.60 9.13
CA THR A 59 -7.26 -0.82 9.15
C THR A 59 -6.54 -1.50 10.31
N VAL A 60 -7.31 -2.08 11.22
CA VAL A 60 -6.83 -2.67 12.49
C VAL A 60 -7.34 -4.11 12.64
N SER A 61 -6.69 -4.90 13.49
CA SER A 61 -7.21 -6.21 13.88
C SER A 61 -8.34 -6.07 14.90
N HIS A 62 -9.27 -7.03 14.91
CA HIS A 62 -10.43 -7.06 15.81
C HIS A 62 -10.08 -6.81 17.27
N GLU A 63 -9.08 -7.55 17.76
CA GLU A 63 -8.58 -7.48 19.13
C GLU A 63 -7.96 -6.12 19.52
N HIS A 64 -7.72 -5.24 18.55
CA HIS A 64 -7.07 -3.95 18.76
C HIS A 64 -7.95 -2.74 18.44
N LEU A 65 -9.14 -2.95 17.85
CA LEU A 65 -10.03 -1.89 17.43
C LEU A 65 -10.38 -0.95 18.59
N GLN A 66 -10.86 -1.50 19.71
CA GLN A 66 -11.24 -0.71 20.89
C GLN A 66 -10.07 0.11 21.45
N LEU A 67 -8.84 -0.43 21.40
CA LEU A 67 -7.65 0.29 21.87
C LEU A 67 -7.33 1.49 20.97
N PHE A 68 -7.49 1.34 19.65
CA PHE A 68 -7.31 2.42 18.70
C PHE A 68 -8.40 3.49 18.82
N GLU A 69 -9.66 3.09 18.93
CA GLU A 69 -10.80 4.00 19.14
C GLU A 69 -10.60 4.84 20.40
N GLN A 70 -10.22 4.21 21.52
CA GLN A 70 -9.94 4.92 22.77
C GLN A 70 -8.79 5.92 22.59
N LYS A 71 -7.66 5.47 22.02
CA LYS A 71 -6.50 6.35 21.82
C LYS A 71 -6.83 7.53 20.90
N VAL A 72 -7.66 7.32 19.87
CA VAL A 72 -8.13 8.39 18.99
C VAL A 72 -9.04 9.35 19.75
N ALA A 73 -10.01 8.86 20.52
CA ALA A 73 -10.88 9.70 21.35
C ALA A 73 -10.08 10.59 22.32
N ASP A 74 -9.00 10.06 22.89
CA ASP A 74 -8.13 10.79 23.81
C ASP A 74 -7.28 11.88 23.14
N LYS A 75 -6.99 11.76 21.83
CA LYS A 75 -5.96 12.55 21.15
C LYS A 75 -6.44 13.40 19.98
N GLN A 76 -7.53 13.01 19.32
CA GLN A 76 -8.06 13.69 18.15
C GLN A 76 -8.30 15.17 18.41
N GLY A 77 -8.93 15.53 19.54
CA GLY A 77 -9.20 16.92 19.90
C GLY A 77 -7.93 17.76 20.06
N VAL A 78 -6.90 17.19 20.71
CA VAL A 78 -5.60 17.86 20.90
C VAL A 78 -4.95 18.21 19.57
N TYR A 79 -4.96 17.28 18.61
CA TYR A 79 -4.38 17.53 17.29
C TYR A 79 -5.27 18.41 16.41
N ALA A 80 -6.60 18.28 16.52
CA ALA A 80 -7.56 19.14 15.82
C ALA A 80 -7.33 20.61 16.20
N ASP A 81 -7.22 20.90 17.49
CA ASP A 81 -6.95 22.25 18.01
C ASP A 81 -5.55 22.74 17.62
N LYS A 82 -4.54 21.85 17.69
CA LYS A 82 -3.14 22.20 17.35
C LYS A 82 -3.00 22.64 15.89
N TYR A 83 -3.68 21.96 14.97
CA TYR A 83 -3.56 22.23 13.53
C TYR A 83 -4.70 23.10 12.97
N GLY A 84 -5.74 23.38 13.76
CA GLY A 84 -6.88 24.17 13.32
C GLY A 84 -7.74 23.46 12.28
N ILE A 85 -7.86 22.13 12.37
CA ILE A 85 -8.57 21.30 11.40
C ILE A 85 -9.54 20.35 12.09
N LYS A 86 -10.49 19.82 11.32
CA LYS A 86 -11.36 18.73 11.77
C LYS A 86 -10.86 17.40 11.21
N TYR A 87 -10.70 16.41 12.09
CA TYR A 87 -10.40 15.05 11.66
C TYR A 87 -11.68 14.25 11.47
N ASN A 88 -11.77 13.54 10.35
CA ASN A 88 -12.74 12.48 10.12
C ASN A 88 -11.99 11.14 10.21
N ILE A 89 -12.04 10.49 11.37
CA ILE A 89 -11.29 9.26 11.63
C ILE A 89 -12.25 8.07 11.54
N SER A 90 -11.86 7.07 10.76
CA SER A 90 -12.62 5.84 10.60
C SER A 90 -11.72 4.62 10.71
N PHE A 91 -12.35 3.47 10.96
CA PHE A 91 -11.67 2.20 11.11
C PHE A 91 -12.28 1.15 10.20
N SER A 92 -11.47 0.19 9.79
CA SER A 92 -11.95 -1.06 9.23
C SER A 92 -11.15 -2.22 9.78
N GLU A 93 -11.71 -3.41 9.64
CA GLU A 93 -11.04 -4.66 9.92
C GLU A 93 -10.88 -5.43 8.61
N GLN A 94 -9.90 -6.31 8.53
CA GLN A 94 -9.87 -7.28 7.43
C GLN A 94 -11.15 -8.11 7.48
N LYS A 95 -11.90 -8.16 6.37
CA LYS A 95 -13.18 -8.87 6.31
C LYS A 95 -12.96 -10.37 6.57
N PRO A 96 -13.65 -10.99 7.55
CA PRO A 96 -13.52 -12.43 7.82
C PRO A 96 -13.89 -13.32 6.62
N SER A 97 -14.70 -12.81 5.67
CA SER A 97 -15.03 -13.49 4.41
C SER A 97 -13.83 -13.67 3.48
N THR A 98 -12.70 -13.01 3.75
CA THR A 98 -11.44 -13.15 3.00
C THR A 98 -10.49 -14.18 3.64
N ASP A 99 -10.88 -14.76 4.78
CA ASP A 99 -10.07 -15.76 5.44
C ASP A 99 -9.96 -17.04 4.60
N THR A 100 -8.77 -17.63 4.59
CA THR A 100 -8.50 -18.87 3.87
C THR A 100 -8.40 -20.05 4.84
N VAL A 101 -8.79 -21.23 4.35
CA VAL A 101 -8.68 -22.46 5.14
C VAL A 101 -7.20 -22.85 5.25
N ALA A 102 -6.73 -23.03 6.49
CA ALA A 102 -5.39 -23.58 6.72
C ALA A 102 -5.36 -25.07 6.36
N ALA A 103 -4.21 -25.53 5.87
CA ALA A 103 -3.99 -26.93 5.49
C ALA A 103 -2.81 -27.54 6.26
N ASN A 104 -2.87 -28.84 6.49
CA ASN A 104 -1.73 -29.62 6.96
C ASN A 104 -0.65 -29.70 5.86
N PRO A 105 0.60 -30.12 6.19
CA PRO A 105 1.64 -30.32 5.19
C PRO A 105 1.26 -31.29 4.06
N ASP A 106 0.36 -32.25 4.32
CA ASP A 106 -0.19 -33.19 3.34
C ASP A 106 -1.38 -32.63 2.52
N ASN A 107 -1.69 -31.33 2.68
CA ASN A 107 -2.78 -30.58 2.06
C ASN A 107 -4.21 -30.97 2.50
N THR A 108 -4.37 -31.79 3.55
CA THR A 108 -5.69 -31.98 4.18
C THR A 108 -6.09 -30.75 5.03
N PRO A 109 -7.38 -30.45 5.24
CA PRO A 109 -7.78 -29.29 6.04
C PRO A 109 -7.25 -29.36 7.48
N PHE A 110 -6.63 -28.27 7.94
CA PHE A 110 -6.17 -28.14 9.31
C PHE A 110 -7.37 -27.86 10.23
N ARG A 111 -7.42 -28.57 11.36
CA ARG A 111 -8.52 -28.46 12.33
C ARG A 111 -8.02 -28.00 13.70
N ASN A 112 -8.83 -27.20 14.39
CA ASN A 112 -8.63 -26.89 15.80
C ASN A 112 -8.87 -28.14 16.67
N GLU A 113 -8.53 -28.07 17.96
CA GLU A 113 -8.70 -29.19 18.91
C GLU A 113 -10.17 -29.62 19.06
N ASP A 114 -11.11 -28.72 18.84
CA ASP A 114 -12.56 -28.97 18.85
C ASP A 114 -13.09 -29.59 17.54
N GLY A 115 -12.21 -29.84 16.55
CA GLY A 115 -12.57 -30.41 15.25
C GLY A 115 -13.04 -29.40 14.19
N SER A 116 -13.22 -28.12 14.55
CA SER A 116 -13.56 -27.05 13.59
C SER A 116 -12.42 -26.76 12.60
N LEU A 117 -12.75 -26.24 11.42
CA LEU A 117 -11.72 -25.79 10.46
C LEU A 117 -10.99 -24.56 11.00
N LEU A 118 -9.68 -24.53 10.84
CA LEU A 118 -8.89 -23.34 11.13
C LEU A 118 -8.90 -22.40 9.93
N PHE A 119 -9.47 -21.21 10.11
CA PHE A 119 -9.37 -20.09 9.17
C PHE A 119 -8.20 -19.18 9.56
N ARG A 120 -7.55 -18.61 8.56
CA ARG A 120 -6.44 -17.66 8.71
C ARG A 120 -6.71 -16.42 7.88
N PRO A 121 -6.30 -15.23 8.36
CA PRO A 121 -6.37 -14.01 7.55
C PRO A 121 -5.66 -14.23 6.21
N GLY A 122 -6.32 -13.87 5.11
CA GLY A 122 -5.82 -14.00 3.74
C GLY A 122 -4.63 -13.10 3.39
N GLY A 123 -3.95 -12.52 4.38
CA GLY A 123 -2.85 -11.56 4.19
C GLY A 123 -3.32 -10.17 3.76
N HIS A 124 -2.36 -9.27 3.51
CA HIS A 124 -2.64 -7.88 3.16
C HIS A 124 -3.38 -7.73 1.81
N GLY A 125 -3.39 -8.76 0.97
CA GLY A 125 -4.19 -8.80 -0.25
C GLY A 125 -5.69 -8.60 -0.03
N ALA A 126 -6.20 -9.03 1.12
CA ALA A 126 -7.60 -8.83 1.50
C ALA A 126 -7.98 -7.34 1.65
N LEU A 127 -7.00 -6.45 1.83
CA LEU A 127 -7.25 -5.02 2.03
C LEU A 127 -7.76 -4.31 0.78
N ILE A 128 -7.76 -4.96 -0.39
CA ILE A 128 -8.34 -4.37 -1.60
C ILE A 128 -9.84 -4.10 -1.43
N GLU A 129 -10.52 -4.96 -0.69
CA GLU A 129 -11.93 -4.80 -0.32
C GLU A 129 -12.15 -3.62 0.62
N ASN A 130 -11.27 -3.44 1.60
CA ASN A 130 -11.28 -2.28 2.50
C ASN A 130 -11.05 -0.98 1.71
N LEU A 131 -10.08 -0.97 0.79
CA LEU A 131 -9.80 0.18 -0.06
C LEU A 131 -10.97 0.49 -1.01
N ASN A 132 -11.67 -0.54 -1.50
CA ASN A 132 -12.83 -0.40 -2.40
C ASN A 132 -14.01 0.33 -1.73
N GLU A 133 -14.11 0.28 -0.40
CA GLU A 133 -15.15 0.94 0.38
C GLU A 133 -14.81 2.40 0.74
N ILE A 134 -13.56 2.84 0.49
CA ILE A 134 -13.14 4.21 0.77
C ILE A 134 -13.68 5.16 -0.30
N ALA A 135 -14.54 6.09 0.12
CA ALA A 135 -15.03 7.17 -0.73
C ALA A 135 -14.06 8.36 -0.72
N ALA A 136 -13.10 8.38 -1.64
CA ALA A 136 -12.15 9.48 -1.80
C ALA A 136 -11.71 9.65 -3.27
N ASP A 137 -11.23 10.85 -3.62
CA ASP A 137 -10.63 11.11 -4.94
C ASP A 137 -9.16 10.67 -4.98
N VAL A 138 -8.44 10.92 -3.88
CA VAL A 138 -7.03 10.60 -3.68
C VAL A 138 -6.87 9.87 -2.35
N VAL A 139 -6.19 8.72 -2.36
CA VAL A 139 -5.93 7.92 -1.16
C VAL A 139 -4.43 7.76 -0.95
N PHE A 140 -3.94 8.16 0.22
CA PHE A 140 -2.57 7.90 0.66
C PHE A 140 -2.53 6.58 1.43
N ILE A 141 -1.68 5.65 1.01
CA ILE A 141 -1.47 4.35 1.69
C ILE A 141 -0.06 4.34 2.26
N LYS A 142 0.05 4.05 3.55
CA LYS A 142 1.31 4.03 4.29
C LYS A 142 1.27 2.96 5.38
N ASN A 143 2.41 2.34 5.65
CA ASN A 143 2.56 1.47 6.81
C ASN A 143 2.49 2.26 8.12
N ILE A 144 1.82 1.69 9.13
CA ILE A 144 1.64 2.32 10.45
C ILE A 144 2.98 2.66 11.12
N ASP A 145 4.02 1.85 10.90
CA ASP A 145 5.33 1.96 11.54
C ASP A 145 6.33 2.86 10.81
N ASN A 146 6.01 3.34 9.60
CA ASN A 146 6.84 4.27 8.86
C ASN A 146 6.48 5.71 9.24
N VAL A 147 7.06 6.23 10.32
CA VAL A 147 6.81 7.59 10.83
C VAL A 147 8.10 8.18 11.38
N VAL A 148 8.18 9.51 11.39
CA VAL A 148 9.38 10.24 11.85
C VAL A 148 9.03 11.36 12.84
N PRO A 149 9.97 11.80 13.70
CA PRO A 149 9.75 12.91 14.60
C PRO A 149 9.53 14.22 13.83
N ASP A 150 8.88 15.21 14.46
CA ASP A 150 8.51 16.49 13.84
C ASP A 150 9.68 17.17 13.10
N ARG A 151 10.91 17.06 13.61
CA ARG A 151 12.13 17.63 12.99
C ARG A 151 12.48 17.05 11.61
N LEU A 152 12.03 15.83 11.30
CA LEU A 152 12.29 15.13 10.04
C LEU A 152 11.06 15.08 9.12
N LYS A 153 9.88 15.45 9.61
CA LYS A 153 8.63 15.46 8.82
C LYS A 153 8.66 16.34 7.56
N PRO A 154 9.36 17.50 7.50
CA PRO A 154 9.32 18.37 6.32
C PRO A 154 9.69 17.67 5.00
N GLU A 155 10.66 16.75 5.02
CA GLU A 155 11.03 15.97 3.83
C GLU A 155 9.90 15.02 3.41
N THR A 156 9.30 14.30 4.36
CA THR A 156 8.16 13.42 4.12
C THR A 156 6.97 14.19 3.54
N VAL A 157 6.62 15.34 4.12
CA VAL A 157 5.50 16.18 3.65
C VAL A 157 5.75 16.66 2.21
N THR A 158 6.95 17.15 1.93
CA THR A 158 7.32 17.65 0.59
C THR A 158 7.16 16.55 -0.46
N TYR A 159 7.73 15.37 -0.21
CA TYR A 159 7.70 14.29 -1.19
C TYR A 159 6.32 13.63 -1.31
N LYS A 160 5.52 13.61 -0.24
CA LYS A 160 4.10 13.23 -0.28
C LYS A 160 3.29 14.13 -1.22
N GLN A 161 3.50 15.44 -1.13
CA GLN A 161 2.87 16.41 -2.04
C GLN A 161 3.36 16.24 -3.48
N VAL A 162 4.65 15.94 -3.69
CA VAL A 162 5.20 15.66 -5.04
C VAL A 162 4.52 14.45 -5.68
N ILE A 163 4.47 13.31 -5.01
CA ILE A 163 3.86 12.09 -5.58
C ILE A 163 2.35 12.25 -5.78
N ALA A 164 1.65 12.99 -4.90
CA ALA A 164 0.25 13.34 -5.10
C ALA A 164 0.04 14.29 -6.29
N GLY A 165 0.91 15.29 -6.48
CA GLY A 165 0.87 16.18 -7.63
C GLY A 165 1.11 15.44 -8.95
N ILE A 166 2.03 14.47 -8.96
CA ILE A 166 2.25 13.58 -10.11
C ILE A 166 0.99 12.76 -10.41
N LEU A 167 0.36 12.16 -9.39
CA LEU A 167 -0.87 11.41 -9.56
C LEU A 167 -1.97 12.26 -10.21
N VAL A 168 -2.25 13.45 -9.64
CA VAL A 168 -3.30 14.34 -10.13
C VAL A 168 -3.00 14.82 -11.57
N SER A 169 -1.74 15.11 -11.88
CA SER A 169 -1.31 15.50 -13.23
C SER A 169 -1.52 14.37 -14.25
N LEU A 170 -1.13 13.14 -13.91
CA LEU A 170 -1.35 11.96 -14.75
C LEU A 170 -2.84 11.68 -14.94
N GLN A 171 -3.61 11.70 -13.86
CA GLN A 171 -5.06 11.45 -13.89
C GLN A 171 -5.77 12.48 -14.79
N LYS A 172 -5.43 13.76 -14.67
CA LYS A 172 -6.00 14.81 -15.54
C LYS A 172 -5.71 14.56 -17.02
N LYS A 173 -4.50 14.13 -17.37
CA LYS A 173 -4.15 13.76 -18.75
C LYS A 173 -4.92 12.53 -19.21
N VAL A 174 -4.98 11.49 -18.40
CA VAL A 174 -5.74 10.25 -18.66
C VAL A 174 -7.21 10.59 -18.96
N PHE A 175 -7.84 11.42 -18.12
CA PHE A 175 -9.25 11.80 -18.28
C PHE A 175 -9.46 12.61 -19.56
N ASN A 176 -8.56 13.53 -19.88
CA ASN A 176 -8.62 14.27 -21.14
C ASN A 176 -8.55 13.34 -22.35
N TYR A 177 -7.62 12.39 -22.37
CA TYR A 177 -7.51 11.41 -23.45
C TYR A 177 -8.73 10.48 -23.55
N LEU A 178 -9.28 10.04 -22.41
CA LEU A 178 -10.51 9.24 -22.41
C LEU A 178 -11.70 10.01 -23.00
N ASN A 179 -11.86 11.29 -22.67
CA ASN A 179 -12.90 12.15 -23.26
C ASN A 179 -12.71 12.34 -24.77
N ILE A 180 -11.47 12.55 -25.22
CA ILE A 180 -11.15 12.65 -26.66
C ILE A 180 -11.51 11.34 -27.37
N LEU A 181 -11.08 10.19 -26.85
CA LEU A 181 -11.37 8.89 -27.45
C LEU A 181 -12.87 8.53 -27.40
N GLU A 182 -13.61 8.98 -26.37
CA GLU A 182 -15.05 8.81 -26.27
C GLU A 182 -15.80 9.66 -27.31
N SER A 183 -15.34 10.88 -27.58
CA SER A 183 -15.96 11.77 -28.57
C SER A 183 -15.95 11.24 -30.01
N GLY A 184 -15.04 10.31 -30.33
CA GLY A 184 -14.80 9.84 -31.70
C GLY A 184 -14.09 10.86 -32.60
N ALA A 185 -13.80 12.07 -32.10
CA ALA A 185 -13.18 13.15 -32.85
C ALA A 185 -11.69 13.27 -32.49
N TYR A 186 -10.86 12.42 -33.11
CA TYR A 186 -9.41 12.42 -32.94
C TYR A 186 -8.69 12.21 -34.28
N SER A 187 -7.49 12.79 -34.42
CA SER A 187 -6.62 12.56 -35.57
C SER A 187 -5.67 11.39 -35.29
N HIS A 188 -4.99 10.93 -36.34
CA HIS A 188 -3.89 9.96 -36.19
C HIS A 188 -2.78 10.49 -35.25
N GLU A 189 -2.47 11.79 -35.33
CA GLU A 189 -1.48 12.44 -34.46
C GLU A 189 -1.90 12.39 -32.98
N THR A 190 -3.19 12.57 -32.71
CA THR A 190 -3.75 12.41 -31.36
C THR A 190 -3.58 10.98 -30.85
N LEU A 191 -3.85 9.97 -31.68
CA LEU A 191 -3.66 8.57 -31.30
C LEU A 191 -2.17 8.27 -31.02
N GLU A 192 -1.25 8.78 -31.84
CA GLU A 192 0.18 8.62 -31.60
C GLU A 192 0.62 9.27 -30.28
N GLU A 193 0.10 10.46 -29.96
CA GLU A 193 0.35 11.13 -28.67
C GLU A 193 -0.11 10.26 -27.50
N ILE A 194 -1.32 9.71 -27.57
CA ILE A 194 -1.88 8.85 -26.53
C ILE A 194 -1.06 7.55 -26.41
N ILE A 195 -0.66 6.93 -27.51
CA ILE A 195 0.23 5.76 -27.52
C ILE A 195 1.55 6.09 -26.81
N ARG A 196 2.16 7.24 -27.13
CA ARG A 196 3.41 7.67 -26.49
C ARG A 196 3.22 7.88 -24.99
N PHE A 197 2.10 8.47 -24.59
CA PHE A 197 1.76 8.68 -23.18
C PHE A 197 1.60 7.34 -22.42
N VAL A 198 0.80 6.40 -22.94
CA VAL A 198 0.64 5.07 -22.32
C VAL A 198 1.98 4.34 -22.21
N LYS A 199 2.82 4.44 -23.27
CA LYS A 199 4.12 3.77 -23.33
C LYS A 199 5.18 4.38 -22.42
N ARG A 200 5.26 5.71 -22.35
CA ARG A 200 6.36 6.44 -21.68
C ARG A 200 5.97 6.88 -20.28
N ASP A 201 4.83 7.54 -20.14
CA ASP A 201 4.40 8.14 -18.87
C ASP A 201 3.76 7.07 -17.96
N LEU A 202 2.90 6.20 -18.52
CA LEU A 202 2.30 5.08 -17.76
C LEU A 202 3.13 3.80 -17.81
N CYS A 203 4.25 3.81 -18.55
CA CYS A 203 5.18 2.69 -18.67
C CYS A 203 4.53 1.35 -19.08
N CYS A 204 3.44 1.38 -19.84
CA CYS A 204 2.74 0.18 -20.31
C CYS A 204 3.02 -0.04 -21.81
N LYS A 205 3.67 -1.15 -22.14
CA LYS A 205 4.13 -1.49 -23.49
C LYS A 205 3.32 -2.66 -24.04
N LYS A 206 2.88 -2.54 -25.29
CA LYS A 206 2.37 -3.65 -26.10
C LYS A 206 3.27 -3.78 -27.34
N SER A 207 3.83 -4.97 -27.58
CA SER A 207 4.82 -5.19 -28.64
C SER A 207 4.24 -5.07 -30.03
N ASP A 208 3.02 -5.56 -30.20
CA ASP A 208 2.22 -5.66 -31.42
C ASP A 208 1.23 -4.49 -31.58
N ILE A 209 1.41 -3.38 -30.84
CA ILE A 209 0.47 -2.25 -30.90
C ILE A 209 0.32 -1.63 -32.30
N LYS A 210 1.36 -1.72 -33.13
CA LYS A 210 1.37 -1.20 -34.51
C LYS A 210 0.59 -2.08 -35.49
N GLU A 211 0.24 -3.29 -35.08
CA GLU A 211 -0.48 -4.26 -35.90
C GLU A 211 -2.00 -4.20 -35.62
N LEU A 212 -2.43 -3.41 -34.63
CA LEU A 212 -3.84 -3.23 -34.32
C LEU A 212 -4.52 -2.35 -35.37
N GLU A 213 -5.73 -2.74 -35.76
CA GLU A 213 -6.63 -1.88 -36.52
C GLU A 213 -7.08 -0.69 -35.67
N ASP A 214 -7.48 0.42 -36.30
CA ASP A 214 -7.84 1.67 -35.60
C ASP A 214 -8.92 1.45 -34.52
N ALA A 215 -9.93 0.61 -34.78
CA ALA A 215 -10.97 0.30 -33.81
C ALA A 215 -10.42 -0.45 -32.58
N ASP A 216 -9.61 -1.49 -32.80
CA ASP A 216 -9.00 -2.28 -31.75
C ASP A 216 -7.96 -1.47 -30.96
N LEU A 217 -7.22 -0.59 -31.64
CA LEU A 217 -6.29 0.33 -31.01
C LEU A 217 -7.02 1.28 -30.05
N VAL A 218 -8.13 1.87 -30.47
CA VAL A 218 -8.92 2.77 -29.61
C VAL A 218 -9.51 2.04 -28.42
N ILE A 219 -10.02 0.82 -28.60
CA ILE A 219 -10.51 -0.03 -27.52
C ILE A 219 -9.37 -0.35 -26.54
N TYR A 220 -8.21 -0.74 -27.06
CA TYR A 220 -7.01 -1.00 -26.26
C TYR A 220 -6.60 0.23 -25.44
N LEU A 221 -6.49 1.41 -26.06
CA LEU A 221 -6.11 2.64 -25.38
C LEU A 221 -7.12 3.02 -24.29
N LYS A 222 -8.42 2.92 -24.58
CA LYS A 222 -9.48 3.15 -23.57
C LYS A 222 -9.34 2.20 -22.38
N ASN A 223 -9.15 0.90 -22.64
CA ASN A 223 -8.99 -0.11 -21.60
C ASN A 223 -7.74 0.11 -20.74
N LYS A 224 -6.66 0.62 -21.33
CA LYS A 224 -5.40 0.90 -20.61
C LYS A 224 -5.45 2.20 -19.83
N LEU A 225 -6.08 3.23 -20.36
CA LEU A 225 -6.25 4.51 -19.69
C LEU A 225 -7.29 4.42 -18.56
N ASN A 226 -8.41 3.73 -18.76
CA ASN A 226 -9.52 3.69 -17.81
C ASN A 226 -9.33 2.64 -16.72
N ARG A 227 -8.31 2.86 -15.89
CA ARG A 227 -7.93 2.00 -14.76
C ARG A 227 -7.61 2.87 -13.54
N PRO A 228 -7.71 2.32 -12.32
CA PRO A 228 -7.16 2.98 -11.15
C PRO A 228 -5.68 3.31 -11.36
N ILE A 229 -5.22 4.42 -10.76
CA ILE A 229 -3.83 4.88 -10.88
C ILE A 229 -3.17 4.81 -9.52
N ARG A 230 -1.92 4.36 -9.46
CA ARG A 230 -1.07 4.49 -8.27
C ARG A 230 0.28 5.10 -8.64
N VAL A 231 0.69 6.08 -7.84
CA VAL A 231 2.03 6.64 -7.85
C VAL A 231 2.73 6.15 -6.59
N CYS A 232 3.83 5.44 -6.77
CA CYS A 232 4.55 4.77 -5.71
C CYS A 232 5.89 5.47 -5.49
N GLY A 233 6.07 6.07 -4.32
CA GLY A 233 7.38 6.54 -3.88
C GLY A 233 8.30 5.34 -3.66
N VAL A 234 9.47 5.31 -4.29
CA VAL A 234 10.49 4.28 -4.11
C VAL A 234 11.78 4.91 -3.61
N VAL A 235 12.47 4.24 -2.70
CA VAL A 235 13.72 4.73 -2.12
C VAL A 235 14.89 3.90 -2.65
N LYS A 236 16.11 4.45 -2.60
CA LYS A 236 17.31 3.68 -2.92
C LYS A 236 17.42 2.46 -2.00
N ASN A 237 17.72 1.32 -2.58
CA ASN A 237 17.88 0.08 -1.84
C ASN A 237 19.21 0.11 -1.06
N VAL A 238 19.12 -0.01 0.26
CA VAL A 238 20.27 -0.07 1.17
C VAL A 238 20.44 -1.46 1.80
N GLY A 239 19.83 -2.48 1.20
CA GLY A 239 19.88 -3.88 1.66
C GLY A 239 18.70 -4.29 2.53
N GLU A 240 17.60 -3.52 2.54
CA GLU A 240 16.40 -3.83 3.30
C GLU A 240 15.64 -5.01 2.67
N PRO A 241 15.17 -5.99 3.47
CA PRO A 241 14.41 -7.11 2.97
C PRO A 241 13.01 -6.67 2.53
N GLY A 242 12.61 -7.04 1.31
CA GLY A 242 11.25 -6.82 0.81
C GLY A 242 11.18 -6.75 -0.70
N GLY A 243 10.14 -6.08 -1.20
CA GLY A 243 9.87 -5.95 -2.64
C GLY A 243 10.46 -4.69 -3.26
N GLY A 244 10.49 -4.68 -4.59
CA GLY A 244 11.02 -3.57 -5.39
C GLY A 244 10.23 -3.35 -6.67
N PRO A 245 10.54 -2.27 -7.41
CA PRO A 245 9.93 -1.97 -8.69
C PRO A 245 10.52 -2.83 -9.83
N PHE A 246 9.66 -3.45 -10.64
CA PHE A 246 10.06 -4.28 -11.79
C PHE A 246 9.17 -4.02 -13.00
N LEU A 247 9.66 -4.39 -14.19
CA LEU A 247 8.82 -4.57 -15.38
C LEU A 247 8.37 -6.03 -15.43
N THR A 248 7.08 -6.26 -15.58
CA THR A 248 6.51 -7.62 -15.62
C THR A 248 5.71 -7.85 -16.89
N TYR A 249 5.64 -9.10 -17.32
CA TYR A 249 4.73 -9.54 -18.36
C TYR A 249 3.35 -9.79 -17.76
N ASN A 250 2.34 -9.10 -18.29
CA ASN A 250 0.96 -9.23 -17.88
C ASN A 250 0.25 -10.31 -18.72
N GLN A 251 -0.86 -10.83 -18.20
CA GLN A 251 -1.65 -11.89 -18.86
C GLN A 251 -2.20 -11.47 -20.23
N ASP A 252 -2.41 -10.18 -20.45
CA ASP A 252 -2.88 -9.62 -21.73
C ASP A 252 -1.75 -9.34 -22.74
N GLY A 253 -0.54 -9.81 -22.46
CA GLY A 253 0.64 -9.66 -23.31
C GLY A 253 1.32 -8.29 -23.20
N THR A 254 0.84 -7.39 -22.35
CA THR A 254 1.53 -6.12 -22.10
C THR A 254 2.70 -6.27 -21.12
N VAL A 255 3.63 -5.32 -21.15
CA VAL A 255 4.69 -5.18 -20.14
C VAL A 255 4.48 -3.87 -19.39
N SER A 256 4.36 -3.91 -18.07
CA SER A 256 4.16 -2.71 -17.25
C SER A 256 4.93 -2.76 -15.93
N LEU A 257 4.95 -1.63 -15.23
CA LEU A 257 5.56 -1.51 -13.91
C LEU A 257 4.72 -2.24 -12.86
N GLN A 258 5.39 -3.04 -12.02
CA GLN A 258 4.80 -3.69 -10.85
C GLN A 258 5.75 -3.65 -9.66
N ILE A 259 5.18 -3.83 -8.47
CA ILE A 259 5.95 -4.14 -7.26
C ILE A 259 5.98 -5.66 -7.14
N LEU A 260 7.17 -6.25 -7.08
CA LEU A 260 7.31 -7.69 -6.81
C LEU A 260 8.00 -7.89 -5.47
N GLU A 261 7.51 -8.86 -4.71
CA GLU A 261 8.16 -9.36 -3.50
C GLU A 261 9.01 -10.59 -3.78
N SER A 262 9.97 -10.87 -2.89
CA SER A 262 10.86 -12.03 -3.02
C SER A 262 10.16 -13.38 -3.14
N SER A 263 8.91 -13.50 -2.67
CA SER A 263 8.06 -14.70 -2.79
C SER A 263 7.54 -14.93 -4.21
N GLN A 264 7.47 -13.89 -5.04
CA GLN A 264 6.97 -13.93 -6.42
C GLN A 264 8.07 -14.10 -7.45
N ILE A 265 9.33 -14.19 -7.00
CA ILE A 265 10.50 -14.31 -7.87
C ILE A 265 10.94 -15.77 -7.86
N ASP A 266 11.02 -16.36 -9.06
CA ASP A 266 11.53 -17.70 -9.25
C ASP A 266 13.02 -17.74 -8.87
N LYS A 267 13.30 -18.34 -7.71
CA LYS A 267 14.66 -18.45 -7.17
C LYS A 267 15.55 -19.44 -7.93
N SER A 268 14.95 -20.28 -8.78
CA SER A 268 15.69 -21.21 -9.63
C SER A 268 16.19 -20.55 -10.92
N ASN A 269 15.62 -19.39 -11.28
CA ASN A 269 16.05 -18.62 -12.44
C ASN A 269 17.18 -17.64 -12.05
N GLU A 270 18.39 -17.92 -12.52
CA GLU A 270 19.58 -17.11 -12.20
C GLU A 270 19.47 -15.66 -12.69
N GLU A 271 18.86 -15.42 -13.85
CA GLU A 271 18.67 -14.07 -14.40
C GLU A 271 17.70 -13.26 -13.54
N TYR A 272 16.59 -13.86 -13.11
CA TYR A 272 15.62 -13.19 -12.24
C TYR A 272 16.23 -12.87 -10.88
N MET A 273 16.99 -13.81 -10.32
CA MET A 273 17.72 -13.58 -9.08
C MET A 273 18.80 -12.52 -9.21
N LYS A 274 19.45 -12.41 -10.37
CA LYS A 274 20.38 -11.32 -10.66
C LYS A 274 19.66 -9.98 -10.69
N MET A 275 18.56 -9.85 -11.45
CA MET A 275 17.75 -8.63 -11.52
C MET A 275 17.24 -8.21 -10.13
N PHE A 276 16.81 -9.17 -9.32
CA PHE A 276 16.37 -8.90 -7.95
C PHE A 276 17.49 -8.37 -7.07
N LYS A 277 18.67 -9.00 -7.08
CA LYS A 277 19.84 -8.60 -6.27
C LYS A 277 20.44 -7.27 -6.70
N GLU A 278 20.43 -6.98 -8.01
CA GLU A 278 20.96 -5.73 -8.59
C GLU A 278 19.91 -4.60 -8.57
N GLY A 279 18.70 -4.85 -8.07
CA GLY A 279 17.64 -3.87 -7.94
C GLY A 279 18.10 -2.66 -7.11
N THR A 280 18.08 -1.49 -7.74
CA THR A 280 18.60 -0.23 -7.16
C THR A 280 17.63 0.45 -6.21
N HIS A 281 16.37 0.05 -6.21
CA HIS A 281 15.28 0.67 -5.47
C HIS A 281 14.44 -0.34 -4.70
N PHE A 282 13.82 0.15 -3.63
CA PHE A 282 12.97 -0.60 -2.72
C PHE A 282 11.59 0.06 -2.62
N ASN A 283 10.55 -0.74 -2.39
CA ASN A 283 9.20 -0.24 -2.16
C ASN A 283 8.94 0.00 -0.64
N PRO A 284 8.91 1.25 -0.15
CA PRO A 284 8.60 1.58 1.24
C PRO A 284 7.12 1.41 1.60
N VAL A 285 6.26 1.07 0.63
CA VAL A 285 4.80 1.15 0.74
C VAL A 285 4.38 2.60 1.01
N ASP A 286 4.85 3.51 0.15
CA ASP A 286 4.42 4.89 0.10
C ASP A 286 3.67 5.09 -1.23
N LEU A 287 2.34 4.95 -1.17
CA LEU A 287 1.50 4.95 -2.37
C LEU A 287 0.48 6.10 -2.29
N VAL A 288 0.26 6.75 -3.43
CA VAL A 288 -0.88 7.66 -3.63
C VAL A 288 -1.71 7.13 -4.78
N CYS A 289 -2.98 6.89 -4.50
CA CYS A 289 -3.90 6.16 -5.37
C CYS A 289 -5.06 7.05 -5.81
N ALA A 290 -5.47 6.91 -7.06
CA ALA A 290 -6.72 7.43 -7.60
C ALA A 290 -7.63 6.25 -7.97
N ILE A 291 -8.85 6.25 -7.41
CA ILE A 291 -9.77 5.11 -7.44
C ILE A 291 -11.10 5.41 -8.15
N LYS A 292 -11.18 6.55 -8.85
CA LYS A 292 -12.35 6.94 -9.65
C LYS A 292 -12.00 7.11 -11.12
N ASP A 293 -12.98 6.81 -11.96
CA ASP A 293 -12.90 6.97 -13.40
C ASP A 293 -13.08 8.44 -13.83
N TYR A 294 -12.92 8.69 -15.13
CA TYR A 294 -13.07 10.02 -15.75
C TYR A 294 -14.49 10.59 -15.71
N LYS A 295 -15.47 9.77 -15.30
CA LYS A 295 -16.88 10.15 -15.08
C LYS A 295 -17.21 10.28 -13.59
N ASN A 296 -16.19 10.27 -12.72
CA ASN A 296 -16.30 10.35 -11.26
C ASN A 296 -17.00 9.15 -10.60
N ASN A 297 -17.10 8.01 -11.30
CA ASN A 297 -17.58 6.76 -10.71
C ASN A 297 -16.41 6.05 -10.02
N PRO A 298 -16.62 5.46 -8.82
CA PRO A 298 -15.61 4.59 -8.23
C PRO A 298 -15.40 3.35 -9.11
N PHE A 299 -14.14 2.97 -9.29
CA PHE A 299 -13.82 1.66 -9.84
C PHE A 299 -14.18 0.56 -8.84
N ASN A 300 -14.66 -0.58 -9.32
CA ASN A 300 -14.73 -1.80 -8.53
C ASN A 300 -13.32 -2.44 -8.48
N LEU A 301 -12.54 -2.10 -7.46
CA LEU A 301 -11.12 -2.48 -7.36
C LEU A 301 -10.85 -3.99 -7.46
N PRO A 302 -11.71 -4.89 -6.93
CA PRO A 302 -11.58 -6.34 -7.11
C PRO A 302 -11.49 -6.82 -8.58
N ASP A 303 -12.01 -6.05 -9.54
CA ASP A 303 -11.93 -6.38 -10.97
C ASP A 303 -10.51 -6.26 -11.54
N TYR A 304 -9.61 -5.57 -10.82
CA TYR A 304 -8.22 -5.30 -11.24
C TYR A 304 -7.18 -6.19 -10.53
N VAL A 305 -7.65 -7.18 -9.77
CA VAL A 305 -6.82 -8.12 -8.99
C VAL A 305 -6.31 -9.25 -9.88
N ASP A 306 -5.00 -9.50 -9.87
CA ASP A 306 -4.45 -10.72 -10.46
C ASP A 306 -4.55 -11.88 -9.47
N LYS A 307 -5.60 -12.67 -9.63
CA LYS A 307 -5.91 -13.84 -8.78
C LYS A 307 -4.84 -14.94 -8.83
N THR A 308 -3.95 -14.92 -9.83
CA THR A 308 -2.88 -15.92 -9.98
C THR A 308 -1.65 -15.64 -9.11
N THR A 309 -1.57 -14.44 -8.53
CA THR A 309 -0.42 -14.01 -7.70
C THR A 309 -0.54 -14.37 -6.23
N GLY A 310 -1.62 -15.05 -5.83
CA GLY A 310 -1.72 -15.65 -4.50
C GLY A 310 -0.67 -16.73 -4.29
N PHE A 311 -0.21 -16.92 -3.05
CA PHE A 311 0.84 -17.88 -2.74
C PHE A 311 0.57 -18.65 -1.46
N ILE A 312 1.19 -19.82 -1.33
CA ILE A 312 1.09 -20.64 -0.12
C ILE A 312 2.26 -20.29 0.80
N SER A 313 1.95 -19.89 2.03
CA SER A 313 2.93 -19.64 3.07
C SER A 313 2.96 -20.78 4.09
N SER A 314 4.15 -21.10 4.60
CA SER A 314 4.32 -22.00 5.74
C SER A 314 4.27 -21.20 7.04
N LYS A 315 3.43 -21.63 7.99
CA LYS A 315 3.31 -21.05 9.33
C LYS A 315 3.31 -22.16 10.38
N SER A 316 3.30 -21.79 11.65
CA SER A 316 3.08 -22.72 12.75
C SER A 316 2.02 -22.20 13.72
N LYS A 317 1.25 -23.13 14.31
CA LYS A 317 0.31 -22.85 15.40
C LYS A 317 0.43 -23.95 16.44
N ASN A 318 0.64 -23.59 17.70
CA ASN A 318 0.77 -24.52 18.83
C ASN A 318 1.81 -25.63 18.57
N GLY A 319 2.93 -25.29 17.94
CA GLY A 319 4.00 -26.24 17.60
C GLY A 319 3.73 -27.16 16.40
N LYS A 320 2.56 -27.05 15.75
CA LYS A 320 2.25 -27.77 14.50
C LYS A 320 2.48 -26.87 13.30
N GLU A 321 3.12 -27.42 12.27
CA GLU A 321 3.26 -26.74 10.97
C GLU A 321 1.92 -26.75 10.22
N LEU A 322 1.66 -25.66 9.51
CA LEU A 322 0.51 -25.51 8.63
C LEU A 322 0.87 -24.70 7.39
N LYS A 323 0.10 -24.89 6.33
CA LYS A 323 0.09 -24.10 5.11
C LYS A 323 -1.10 -23.15 5.14
N ALA A 324 -0.91 -21.91 4.72
CA ALA A 324 -1.98 -20.94 4.55
C ALA A 324 -1.91 -20.32 3.15
N LEU A 325 -3.05 -20.19 2.49
CA LEU A 325 -3.15 -19.45 1.23
C LEU A 325 -3.19 -17.95 1.57
N GLU A 326 -2.21 -17.20 1.09
CA GLU A 326 -2.22 -15.74 1.10
C GLU A 326 -2.78 -15.24 -0.24
N LEU A 327 -3.77 -14.35 -0.17
CA LEU A 327 -4.37 -13.70 -1.33
C LEU A 327 -3.35 -12.78 -2.03
N PRO A 328 -3.55 -12.46 -3.31
CA PRO A 328 -2.76 -11.47 -4.05
C PRO A 328 -2.46 -10.23 -3.21
N GLY A 329 -1.21 -9.99 -2.85
CA GLY A 329 -0.87 -8.90 -1.93
C GLY A 329 -1.32 -7.53 -2.44
N LEU A 330 -1.70 -6.62 -1.53
CA LEU A 330 -2.35 -5.34 -1.87
C LEU A 330 -1.63 -4.61 -3.02
N TRP A 331 -0.32 -4.38 -2.90
CA TRP A 331 0.48 -3.66 -3.90
C TRP A 331 1.20 -4.55 -4.90
N ASN A 332 1.25 -5.86 -4.71
CA ASN A 332 2.02 -6.79 -5.56
C ASN A 332 1.14 -7.85 -6.24
N GLY A 333 -0.18 -7.69 -6.22
CA GLY A 333 -1.13 -8.56 -6.91
C GLY A 333 -2.55 -7.99 -7.00
N ALA A 334 -3.07 -7.44 -5.90
CA ALA A 334 -4.41 -6.84 -5.90
C ALA A 334 -4.50 -5.55 -6.73
N MET A 335 -3.38 -4.85 -6.87
CA MET A 335 -3.22 -3.67 -7.73
C MET A 335 -2.49 -4.01 -9.06
N SER A 336 -2.56 -5.25 -9.53
CA SER A 336 -1.81 -5.68 -10.72
C SER A 336 -2.27 -4.97 -11.99
N ASP A 337 -3.58 -4.85 -12.23
CA ASP A 337 -4.09 -4.18 -13.44
C ASP A 337 -4.28 -2.66 -13.26
N TRP A 338 -3.45 -2.01 -12.44
CA TRP A 338 -3.47 -0.56 -12.21
C TRP A 338 -2.42 0.16 -13.06
N ASN A 339 -2.73 1.40 -13.45
CA ASN A 339 -1.73 2.30 -14.03
C ASN A 339 -0.71 2.68 -12.94
N THR A 340 0.51 2.17 -13.08
CA THR A 340 1.55 2.24 -12.04
C THR A 340 2.70 3.12 -12.48
N VAL A 341 3.07 4.10 -11.65
CA VAL A 341 4.25 4.95 -11.86
C VAL A 341 5.12 4.96 -10.60
N PHE A 342 6.43 4.82 -10.77
CA PHE A 342 7.40 4.91 -9.68
C PHE A 342 8.10 6.27 -9.67
N VAL A 343 8.29 6.82 -8.48
CA VAL A 343 8.99 8.09 -8.26
C VAL A 343 10.09 7.87 -7.23
N GLU A 344 11.35 8.14 -7.58
CA GLU A 344 12.43 8.13 -6.59
C GLU A 344 12.17 9.25 -5.55
N VAL A 345 12.12 8.86 -4.28
CA VAL A 345 11.98 9.76 -3.13
C VAL A 345 13.18 9.58 -2.19
N PRO A 346 13.53 10.58 -1.36
CA PRO A 346 14.66 10.47 -0.46
C PRO A 346 14.49 9.32 0.54
N LEU A 347 15.61 8.72 0.93
CA LEU A 347 15.62 7.65 1.92
C LEU A 347 15.01 8.07 3.26
N GLY A 348 15.10 9.36 3.62
CA GLY A 348 14.51 9.89 4.86
C GLY A 348 12.99 9.92 4.90
N THR A 349 12.30 9.56 3.79
CA THR A 349 10.85 9.29 3.78
C THR A 349 10.49 7.86 4.22
N PHE A 350 11.51 7.00 4.43
CA PHE A 350 11.37 5.60 4.81
C PHE A 350 12.12 5.28 6.11
N ASN A 351 11.39 5.30 7.21
CA ASN A 351 11.91 5.00 8.56
C ASN A 351 10.96 4.04 9.29
N PRO A 352 10.88 2.77 8.87
CA PRO A 352 10.04 1.80 9.55
C PRO A 352 10.70 1.27 10.82
N VAL A 353 9.89 0.95 11.82
CA VAL A 353 10.34 0.24 13.03
C VAL A 353 9.95 -1.23 12.94
N LYS A 354 10.92 -2.10 12.61
CA LYS A 354 10.72 -3.56 12.50
C LYS A 354 11.09 -4.30 13.78
N THR A 355 12.07 -3.79 14.50
CA THR A 355 12.54 -4.29 15.80
C THR A 355 12.63 -3.15 16.81
N VAL A 356 12.64 -3.45 18.10
CA VAL A 356 12.77 -2.43 19.15
C VAL A 356 14.07 -1.62 19.03
N ASN A 357 15.13 -2.21 18.48
CA ASN A 357 16.41 -1.54 18.28
C ASN A 357 16.34 -0.46 17.20
N ASP A 358 15.35 -0.52 16.30
CA ASP A 358 15.19 0.52 15.27
C ASP A 358 14.80 1.86 15.91
N LEU A 359 14.12 1.85 17.05
CA LEU A 359 13.82 3.07 17.81
C LEU A 359 15.08 3.77 18.33
N LEU A 360 16.21 3.07 18.47
CA LEU A 360 17.48 3.66 18.91
C LEU A 360 18.23 4.38 17.78
N ARG A 361 17.77 4.25 16.52
CA ARG A 361 18.37 4.95 15.39
C ARG A 361 18.14 6.45 15.54
N GLU A 362 19.08 7.26 15.07
CA GLU A 362 18.99 8.72 15.15
C GLU A 362 17.68 9.24 14.59
N GLN A 363 17.11 8.62 13.56
CA GLN A 363 15.85 9.04 12.95
C GLN A 363 14.63 8.94 13.87
N HIS A 364 14.72 8.19 14.97
CA HIS A 364 13.64 8.03 15.96
C HIS A 364 13.96 8.67 17.33
N GLN A 365 15.12 9.32 17.47
CA GLN A 365 15.57 9.94 18.73
C GLN A 365 15.34 11.46 18.80
#